data_AF-A0A091I8E6-F1
#
_entry.id   AF-A0A091I8E6-F1
#
_cell.length_a   1.000
_cell.length_b   1.000
_cell.length_c   1.000
_cell.angle_alpha   90.00
_cell.angle_beta   90.00
_cell.angle_gamma   90.00
#
_symmetry.space_group_name_H-M   'P 1'
#
loop_
_entity.id
_entity.type
_entity.pdbx_description
1 polymer ?
#
loop_
_entity_poly.entity_id
_entity_poly.type
_entity_poly.pdbx_seq_one_letter_code
_entity_poly.pdbx_strand_id
1 'polypeptide(L)' 'MATSFCSSSLRLPEGFQDLLEGLALEVLRAQPSDVVAFAAQHYQALLERRE' A
#
# COMPACT_ATOMS: atom_id res chain seq x y z
N MET A 1 -4.50 -23.68 -12.41
CA MET A 1 -4.42 -22.29 -11.92
C MET A 1 -5.24 -21.43 -12.88
N ALA A 2 -6.37 -20.88 -12.46
CA ALA A 2 -7.21 -20.06 -13.35
C ALA A 2 -6.60 -18.65 -13.44
N THR A 3 -5.92 -18.36 -14.54
CA THR A 3 -5.54 -16.99 -14.89
C THR A 3 -6.68 -16.36 -15.67
N SER A 4 -7.50 -15.55 -15.00
CA SER A 4 -8.48 -14.70 -15.68
C SER A 4 -7.74 -13.68 -16.56
N PHE A 5 -8.03 -13.68 -17.87
CA PHE A 5 -7.54 -12.67 -18.80
C PHE A 5 -8.18 -11.32 -18.46
N CYS A 6 -7.45 -10.47 -17.75
CA CYS A 6 -7.81 -9.06 -17.62
C CYS A 6 -7.48 -8.36 -18.93
N SER A 7 -8.43 -7.61 -19.51
CA SER A 7 -8.21 -6.82 -20.72
C SER A 7 -7.03 -5.86 -20.49
N SER A 8 -6.05 -5.92 -21.37
CA SER A 8 -4.66 -5.45 -21.21
C SER A 8 -4.44 -3.93 -21.24
N SER A 9 -5.18 -3.14 -20.43
CA SER A 9 -4.90 -1.70 -20.26
C SER A 9 -4.53 -1.29 -18.83
N LEU A 10 -4.76 -2.14 -17.83
CA LEU A 10 -4.41 -1.84 -16.44
C LEU A 10 -3.05 -2.46 -16.10
N ARG A 11 -1.99 -1.66 -16.19
CA ARG A 11 -0.65 -2.02 -15.69
C ARG A 11 -0.47 -1.43 -14.31
N LEU A 12 0.09 -2.22 -13.40
CA LEU A 12 0.45 -1.75 -12.07
C LEU A 12 1.56 -0.69 -12.22
N PRO A 13 1.44 0.48 -11.59
CA PRO A 13 2.53 1.46 -11.57
C PRO A 13 3.78 0.88 -10.92
N GLU A 14 4.94 1.30 -11.40
CA GLU A 14 6.22 0.94 -10.78
C GLU A 14 6.28 1.45 -9.33
N GLY A 15 6.77 0.62 -8.41
CA GLY A 15 6.84 0.94 -6.99
C GLY A 15 5.52 0.84 -6.21
N PHE A 16 4.39 0.55 -6.86
CA PHE A 16 3.11 0.38 -6.16
C PHE A 16 3.11 -0.84 -5.23
N GLN A 17 3.77 -1.92 -5.63
CA GLN A 17 3.88 -3.12 -4.81
C GLN A 17 4.72 -2.86 -3.55
N ASP A 18 5.86 -2.18 -3.69
CA ASP A 18 6.72 -1.78 -2.56
C ASP A 18 5.97 -0.87 -1.58
N LEU A 19 5.11 0.03 -2.08
CA LEU A 19 4.27 0.91 -1.27
C LEU A 19 3.27 0.14 -0.39
N LEU A 20 2.66 -0.90 -0.94
CA LEU A 20 1.72 -1.76 -0.20
C LEU A 20 2.45 -2.67 0.78
N GLU A 21 3.61 -3.19 0.39
CA GLU A 21 4.43 -4.04 1.26
C GLU A 21 4.92 -3.25 2.49
N GLY A 22 5.38 -2.01 2.29
CA GLY A 22 5.76 -1.12 3.38
C GLY A 22 4.63 -0.85 4.37
N LEU A 23 3.43 -0.55 3.87
CA LEU A 23 2.25 -0.37 4.72
C LEU A 23 1.89 -1.66 5.48
N ALA A 24 1.88 -2.80 4.79
CA ALA A 24 1.53 -4.08 5.39
C ALA A 24 2.48 -4.44 6.55
N LEU A 25 3.78 -4.21 6.38
CA LEU A 25 4.77 -4.42 7.44
C LEU A 25 4.53 -3.51 8.65
N GLU A 26 4.18 -2.23 8.42
CA GLU A 26 3.89 -1.29 9.50
C GLU A 26 2.59 -1.62 10.25
N VAL A 27 1.56 -2.10 9.54
CA VAL A 27 0.33 -2.59 10.17
C VAL A 27 0.61 -3.81 11.04
N LEU A 28 1.44 -4.76 10.56
CA LEU A 28 1.84 -5.93 11.36
C LEU A 28 2.63 -5.55 12.61
N ARG A 29 3.45 -4.50 12.55
CA ARG A 29 4.22 -3.99 13.69
C ARG A 29 3.34 -3.29 14.72
N ALA A 30 2.47 -2.40 14.26
CA ALA A 30 1.65 -1.56 15.15
C ALA A 30 0.39 -2.27 15.66
N GLN A 31 -0.08 -3.32 14.98
CA GLN A 31 -1.35 -4.01 15.22
C GLN A 31 -2.51 -3.04 15.54
N PRO A 32 -2.78 -2.06 14.65
CA PRO A 32 -3.81 -1.06 14.90
C PRO A 32 -5.20 -1.69 14.84
N SER A 33 -6.13 -1.16 15.64
CA SER A 33 -7.55 -1.52 15.59
C SER A 33 -8.24 -0.99 14.33
N ASP A 34 -7.80 0.16 13.83
CA ASP A 34 -8.27 0.77 12.58
C ASP A 34 -7.12 0.87 11.57
N VAL A 35 -7.10 -0.07 10.63
CA VAL A 35 -6.08 -0.16 9.58
C VAL A 35 -6.20 0.99 8.58
N VAL A 36 -7.41 1.48 8.30
CA VAL A 36 -7.64 2.52 7.28
C VAL A 36 -7.14 3.86 7.79
N ALA A 37 -7.49 4.21 9.03
CA ALA A 37 -6.99 5.43 9.67
C ALA A 37 -5.46 5.40 9.80
N PHE A 38 -4.89 4.25 10.21
CA PHE A 38 -3.45 4.07 10.29
C PHE A 38 -2.77 4.26 8.93
N ALA A 39 -3.32 3.69 7.86
CA ALA A 39 -2.74 3.83 6.52
C ALA A 39 -2.74 5.28 6.03
N ALA A 40 -3.83 6.03 6.27
CA ALA A 40 -3.90 7.45 5.93
C ALA A 40 -2.82 8.26 6.67
N GLN A 41 -2.67 8.04 7.98
CA GLN A 41 -1.64 8.68 8.79
C GLN A 41 -0.23 8.30 8.34
N HIS A 42 0.01 7.03 8.03
CA HIS A 42 1.30 6.53 7.56
C HIS A 42 1.72 7.21 6.26
N TYR A 43 0.83 7.27 5.27
CA TYR A 43 1.13 7.93 4.00
C TYR A 43 1.27 9.44 4.13
N GLN A 44 0.50 10.07 5.02
CA GLN A 44 0.66 11.50 5.29
C GLN A 44 2.04 11.80 5.89
N ALA A 45 2.50 11.01 6.87
CA ALA A 45 3.84 11.14 7.43
C ALA A 45 4.96 10.91 6.40
N LEU A 46 4.76 9.98 5.45
CA LEU A 46 5.72 9.77 4.34
C LEU A 46 5.77 10.97 3.38
N LEU A 47 4.65 11.63 3.13
CA LEU A 47 4.60 12.84 2.29
C LEU A 47 5.31 14.01 2.99
N GLU A 48 5.04 14.23 4.28
CA GLU A 48 5.67 15.31 5.07
C GLU A 48 7.19 15.14 5.18
N ARG A 49 7.69 13.91 5.23
CA ARG A 49 9.14 13.62 5.26
C ARG A 49 9.84 13.84 3.91
N ARG A 50 9.06 13.97 2.83
CA ARG A 50 9.56 14.15 1.47
C ARG A 50 9.70 15.65 1.11
N GLU A 51 9.03 16.52 1.86
CA GLU A 51 9.22 17.98 1.84
C GLU A 51 10.40 18.40 2.72
#